data_AF-A0A327TSJ5-F1
#
_entry.id   AF-A0A327TSJ5-F1
#
_cell.length_a   1.000
_cell.length_b   1.000
_cell.length_c   1.000
_cell.angle_alpha   90.00
_cell.angle_beta   90.00
_cell.angle_gamma   90.00
#
_symmetry.space_group_name_H-M   'P 1'
#
loop_
_entity.id
_entity.type
_entity.pdbx_description
1 polymer ?
#
loop_
_entity_poly.entity_id
_entity_poly.type
_entity_poly.pdbx_seq_one_letter_code
_entity_poly.pdbx_strand_id
1 'polypeptide(L)' 'MAKYLVTATSRTGQKVNTVTGGPSDQKAVYSDRELREVKAAAAADPRDLEIAVRNLD' A
#
# COMPACT_ATOMS: atom_id res chain seq x y z
N MET A 1 -7.07 -13.78 -10.18
CA MET A 1 -5.97 -12.89 -10.62
C MET A 1 -6.01 -11.63 -9.78
N ALA A 2 -4.85 -11.06 -9.46
CA ALA A 2 -4.79 -9.76 -8.77
C ALA A 2 -5.36 -8.70 -9.70
N LYS A 3 -6.28 -7.88 -9.19
CA LYS A 3 -6.94 -6.80 -9.94
C LYS A 3 -6.16 -5.49 -9.85
N TYR A 4 -5.45 -5.29 -8.75
CA TYR A 4 -4.69 -4.07 -8.48
C TYR A 4 -3.32 -4.40 -7.90
N LEU A 5 -2.33 -3.62 -8.28
CA LEU A 5 -1.07 -3.51 -7.57
C LEU A 5 -1.10 -2.21 -6.79
N VAL A 6 -1.05 -2.32 -5.46
CA VAL A 6 -0.99 -1.17 -4.57
C VAL A 6 0.45 -0.97 -4.13
N THR A 7 0.94 0.26 -4.24
CA THR A 7 2.22 0.68 -3.68
C THR A 7 1.96 1.65 -2.54
N ALA A 8 2.45 1.32 -1.35
CA ALA A 8 2.39 2.18 -0.18
C ALA A 8 3.76 2.81 0.05
N THR A 9 3.82 4.13 0.14
CA THR A 9 5.05 4.90 0.35
C THR A 9 4.93 5.74 1.60
N SER A 10 5.80 5.55 2.58
CA SER A 10 5.86 6.41 3.76
C SER A 10 6.43 7.78 3.40
N ARG A 11 5.66 8.82 3.67
CA ARG A 11 6.11 10.22 3.51
C ARG A 11 7.07 10.65 4.61
N THR A 12 7.00 10.01 5.77
CA THR A 12 7.91 10.26 6.90
C THR A 12 9.25 9.53 6.76
N GLY A 13 9.44 8.75 5.68
CA GLY A 13 10.64 7.92 5.47
C GLY A 13 10.70 6.71 6.41
N GLN A 14 9.62 6.44 7.16
CA GLN A 14 9.53 5.27 8.01
C GLN A 14 9.36 4.00 7.16
N LYS A 15 9.90 2.89 7.66
CA LYS A 15 9.89 1.63 6.94
C LYS A 15 8.47 1.11 6.82
N VAL A 16 8.03 0.81 5.59
CA VAL A 16 6.74 0.16 5.35
C VAL A 16 6.89 -1.35 5.42
N ASN A 17 7.95 -1.86 4.80
CA ASN A 17 8.33 -3.27 4.80
C ASN A 17 9.58 -3.48 5.67
N THR A 18 9.47 -4.33 6.68
CA THR A 18 10.55 -4.61 7.64
C THR A 18 11.65 -5.51 7.07
N VAL A 19 11.38 -6.23 5.98
CA VAL A 19 12.32 -7.14 5.31
C VAL A 19 13.23 -6.37 4.35
N THR A 20 12.64 -5.55 3.48
CA THR A 20 13.42 -4.74 2.51
C THR A 20 14.01 -3.50 3.16
N GLY A 21 13.43 -3.04 4.27
CA GLY A 21 13.83 -1.82 4.97
C GLY A 21 13.53 -0.53 4.19
N GLY A 22 12.78 -0.62 3.09
CA GLY A 22 12.44 0.52 2.25
C GLY A 22 11.25 1.33 2.78
N PRO A 23 11.17 2.63 2.44
CA PRO A 23 10.01 3.47 2.70
C PRO A 23 8.88 3.23 1.69
N SER A 24 9.02 2.28 0.76
CA SER A 24 7.97 1.86 -0.18
C SER A 24 7.76 0.34 -0.13
N ASP A 25 6.52 -0.12 -0.20
CA ASP A 25 6.14 -1.53 -0.28
C ASP A 25 5.03 -1.77 -1.32
N GLN A 26 5.01 -2.95 -1.91
CA GLN A 26 4.02 -3.33 -2.94
C GLN A 26 3.17 -4.51 -2.48
N LYS A 27 1.86 -4.41 -2.69
CA LYS A 27 0.88 -5.44 -2.35
C LYS A 27 -0.08 -5.67 -3.52
N ALA A 28 -0.21 -6.93 -3.92
CA ALA A 28 -1.25 -7.35 -4.85
C ALA A 28 -2.61 -7.41 -4.13
N VAL A 29 -3.65 -6.84 -4.76
CA VAL A 29 -5.01 -6.76 -4.25
C VAL A 29 -5.97 -7.42 -5.23
N TYR A 30 -6.91 -8.20 -4.72
CA TYR A 30 -7.75 -9.09 -5.52
C TYR A 30 -9.21 -8.63 -5.59
N SER A 31 -9.62 -7.66 -4.76
CA SER A 31 -10.98 -7.11 -4.74
C SER A 31 -11.06 -5.62 -4.39
N ASP A 32 -12.16 -4.98 -4.77
CA ASP A 32 -12.47 -3.59 -4.39
C ASP A 32 -12.67 -3.40 -2.88
N ARG A 33 -13.10 -4.46 -2.19
CA ARG A 33 -13.22 -4.46 -0.73
C ARG A 33 -11.84 -4.38 -0.10
N GLU A 34 -10.93 -5.26 -0.48
CA GLU A 34 -9.55 -5.21 0.00
C GLU A 34 -8.88 -3.88 -0.35
N LEU A 35 -9.12 -3.33 -1.55
CA LEU A 35 -8.57 -2.03 -1.92
C LEU A 35 -9.02 -0.91 -0.98
N ARG A 36 -10.30 -0.93 -0.57
CA ARG A 36 -10.84 0.02 0.42
C ARG A 36 -10.22 -0.19 1.79
N GLU A 37 -10.08 -1.43 2.24
CA GLU A 37 -9.44 -1.77 3.52
C GLU A 37 -7.96 -1.31 3.54
N VAL A 38 -7.23 -1.49 2.43
CA VAL A 38 -5.83 -1.01 2.29
C VAL A 38 -5.75 0.51 2.35
N LYS A 39 -6.64 1.23 1.64
CA LYS A 39 -6.67 2.71 1.70
C LYS A 39 -7.03 3.23 3.09
N ALA A 40 -7.98 2.59 3.77
CA ALA A 40 -8.37 2.96 5.13
C ALA A 40 -7.23 2.71 6.13
N ALA A 41 -6.57 1.56 6.03
CA ALA A 41 -5.41 1.24 6.87
C ALA A 41 -4.26 2.23 6.66
N ALA A 42 -3.99 2.61 5.41
CA ALA A 42 -2.97 3.60 5.08
C ALA A 42 -3.27 5.00 5.63
N ALA A 43 -4.54 5.42 5.59
CA ALA A 43 -4.97 6.70 6.16
C ALA A 43 -4.88 6.73 7.69
N ALA A 44 -5.00 5.58 8.36
CA ALA A 44 -4.86 5.45 9.81
C ALA A 44 -3.41 5.16 10.26
N ASP A 45 -2.48 5.01 9.32
CA ASP A 45 -1.12 4.60 9.62
C ASP A 45 -0.28 5.79 10.14
N PRO A 46 0.41 5.67 11.28
CA PRO A 46 1.22 6.75 11.85
C PRO A 46 2.42 7.14 10.96
N ARG A 47 2.78 6.33 9.96
CA ARG A 47 3.88 6.58 9.02
C ARG A 47 3.54 7.59 7.91
N ASP A 48 2.30 8.08 7.87
CA ASP A 48 1.73 8.91 6.79
C ASP A 48 1.97 8.29 5.41
N LEU A 49 1.17 7.27 5.08
CA LEU A 49 1.36 6.47 3.88
C LEU A 49 0.63 7.07 2.68
N GLU A 50 1.37 7.32 1.61
CA GLU A 50 0.84 7.60 0.29
C GLU A 50 0.57 6.30 -0.48
N ILE A 51 -0.63 6.18 -1.05
CA ILE A 51 -1.07 4.96 -1.73
C ILE A 51 -1.23 5.22 -3.23
N ALA A 52 -0.39 4.59 -4.05
CA ALA A 52 -0.53 4.54 -5.49
C ALA A 52 -1.18 3.20 -5.89
N VAL A 53 -2.21 3.25 -6.75
CA VAL A 53 -2.93 2.07 -7.22
C VAL A 53 -2.73 1.94 -8.72
N ARG A 54 -2.29 0.77 -9.17
CA ARG A 54 -2.20 0.42 -10.59
C ARG A 54 -3.14 -0.73 -10.88
N ASN A 55 -4.04 -0.56 -11.85
CA ASN A 55 -4.89 -1.65 -12.31
C ASN A 55 -4.02 -2.70 -13.02
N LEU A 56 -4.28 -3.96 -12.70
CA LEU A 56 -3.72 -5.12 -13.38
C LEU A 56 -4.91 -5.75 -14.11
N ASP A 57 -5.22 -5.21 -15.29
CA ASP A 57 -6.19 -5.82 -16.22
C ASP A 57 -5.75 -7.23 -16.63
#